data_AF-A0A9D4B329-F1
#
_entry.id   AF-A0A9D4B329-F1
#
_cell.length_a   1.000
_cell.length_b   1.000
_cell.length_c   1.000
_cell.angle_alpha   90.00
_cell.angle_beta   90.00
_cell.angle_gamma   90.00
#
_symmetry.space_group_name_H-M   'P 1'
#
loop_
_entity.id
_entity.type
_entity.pdbx_description
1 polymer ?
#
loop_
_entity_poly.entity_id
_entity_poly.type
_entity_poly.pdbx_seq_one_letter_code
_entity_poly.pdbx_strand_id
1 'polypeptide(L)'
;AQLGSRKHNLAAESREKLVGVCTDDAPVMLGSCSGFVTSVKEKNPAMIMTHCIIHRQALAAKTLPDDLQDSLNLAIKVVNFVKNSTLNMRLFAALCTDLGADDNILLFHTEV
;
A
#
# COMPACT_ATOMS: atom_id res chain seq x y z
N ALA A 1 15.95 10.76 46.10
CA ALA A 1 14.56 10.32 45.90
C ALA A 1 14.37 10.02 44.42
N GLN A 2 14.06 8.76 44.08
CA GLN A 2 13.82 8.31 42.70
C GLN A 2 12.55 8.98 42.16
N LEU A 3 12.69 9.79 41.12
CA LEU A 3 11.56 10.19 40.29
C LEU A 3 11.49 9.22 39.11
N GLY A 4 10.51 8.32 39.19
CA GLY A 4 10.27 7.26 38.23
C GLY A 4 9.98 7.81 36.83
N SER A 5 10.73 7.32 35.86
CA SER A 5 10.48 7.54 34.45
C SER A 5 9.14 6.95 34.04
N ARG A 6 8.08 7.78 33.96
CA ARG A 6 6.90 7.45 33.16
C ARG A 6 7.32 7.44 31.69
N LYS A 7 7.80 6.30 31.21
CA LYS A 7 7.70 5.98 29.79
C LYS A 7 6.20 5.83 29.49
N HIS A 8 5.60 6.86 28.91
CA HIS A 8 4.24 6.76 28.40
C HIS A 8 4.19 5.59 27.40
N ASN A 9 3.48 4.53 27.78
CA ASN A 9 3.36 3.26 27.07
C ASN A 9 2.37 3.35 25.89
N LEU A 10 2.34 4.50 25.18
CA LEU A 10 1.38 4.82 24.12
C LEU A 10 1.40 3.81 22.96
N ALA A 11 2.51 3.11 22.74
CA ALA A 11 2.66 2.10 21.69
C ALA A 11 2.14 0.70 22.07
N ALA A 12 1.88 0.43 23.35
CA ALA A 12 1.36 -0.86 23.80
C ALA A 12 -0.18 -0.89 23.74
N GLU A 13 -0.84 0.18 24.19
CA GLU A 13 -2.30 0.33 24.15
C GLU A 13 -2.86 0.40 22.73
N SER A 14 -2.07 0.85 21.75
CA SER A 14 -2.51 0.95 20.35
C SER A 14 -2.67 -0.41 19.66
N ARG A 15 -1.97 -1.45 20.13
CA ARG A 15 -2.00 -2.78 19.51
C ARG A 15 -3.24 -3.59 19.88
N GLU A 16 -3.77 -3.39 21.08
CA GLU A 16 -5.00 -4.05 21.55
C GLU A 16 -6.25 -3.55 20.80
N LYS A 17 -6.20 -2.34 20.25
CA LYS A 17 -7.28 -1.74 19.45
C LYS A 17 -7.13 -1.99 17.95
N LEU A 18 -6.06 -2.65 17.50
CA LEU A 18 -5.80 -2.89 16.10
C LEU A 18 -6.72 -4.00 15.57
N VAL A 19 -7.63 -3.66 14.66
CA VAL A 19 -8.56 -4.64 14.06
C VAL A 19 -7.89 -5.49 12.98
N GLY A 20 -6.96 -4.90 12.22
CA GLY A 20 -6.21 -5.64 11.23
C GLY A 20 -5.00 -4.91 10.66
N VAL A 21 -4.15 -5.67 9.96
CA VAL A 21 -2.94 -5.18 9.28
C VAL A 21 -2.86 -5.74 7.87
N CYS A 22 -2.48 -4.87 6.92
CA CYS A 22 -2.10 -5.28 5.57
C CYS A 22 -0.57 -5.30 5.43
N THR A 23 0.02 -6.43 5.01
CA THR A 23 1.49 -6.55 4.85
C THR A 23 1.88 -6.84 3.40
N ASP A 24 3.08 -6.41 3.02
CA ASP A 24 3.75 -6.71 1.73
C ASP A 24 4.51 -8.05 1.74
N ASP A 25 4.21 -8.91 2.71
CA ASP A 25 4.80 -10.23 2.93
C ASP A 25 6.32 -10.27 3.13
N ALA A 26 6.93 -9.12 3.41
CA ALA A 26 8.34 -9.08 3.74
C ALA A 26 8.61 -10.00 4.95
N PRO A 27 9.72 -10.77 4.96
CA PRO A 27 10.05 -11.68 6.07
C PRO A 27 10.09 -10.99 7.44
N VAL A 28 10.45 -9.70 7.48
CA VAL A 28 10.43 -8.88 8.70
C VAL A 28 9.01 -8.62 9.24
N MET A 29 7.99 -8.67 8.38
CA MET A 29 6.59 -8.49 8.75
C MET A 29 5.95 -9.82 9.16
N LEU A 30 6.21 -10.89 8.41
CA LEU A 30 5.55 -12.20 8.57
C LEU A 30 6.34 -13.24 9.37
N GLY A 31 7.59 -12.96 9.76
CA GLY A 31 8.45 -13.93 10.44
C GLY A 31 7.80 -14.59 11.65
N SER A 32 7.90 -15.91 11.75
CA SER A 32 7.25 -16.71 12.80
C SER A 32 7.83 -16.47 14.21
N CYS A 33 9.08 -16.02 14.32
CA CYS A 33 9.74 -15.77 15.61
C CYS A 33 9.89 -14.29 15.95
N SER A 34 10.11 -13.44 14.94
CA SER A 34 10.44 -12.02 15.12
C SER A 34 9.67 -11.09 14.18
N GLY A 35 8.67 -11.61 13.48
CA GLY A 35 7.85 -10.83 12.56
C GLY A 35 6.93 -9.87 13.31
N PHE A 36 6.71 -8.68 12.74
CA PHE A 36 5.78 -7.69 13.28
C PHE A 36 4.40 -8.30 13.58
N VAL A 37 3.83 -9.06 12.64
CA VAL A 37 2.50 -9.68 12.78
C VAL A 37 2.48 -10.64 13.97
N THR A 38 3.53 -11.44 14.14
CA THR A 38 3.69 -12.34 15.28
C THR A 38 3.68 -11.57 16.59
N SER A 39 4.50 -10.52 16.70
CA SER A 39 4.57 -9.68 17.91
C SER A 39 3.27 -8.91 18.21
N VAL A 40 2.44 -8.63 17.22
CA VAL A 40 1.13 -8.01 17.43
C VAL A 40 0.10 -9.05 17.86
N LYS A 41 0.10 -10.25 17.25
CA LYS A 41 -0.79 -11.34 17.62
C LYS A 41 -0.59 -11.84 19.05
N GLU A 42 0.62 -11.77 19.58
CA GLU A 42 0.89 -12.07 21.00
C GLU A 42 0.08 -11.17 21.96
N LYS A 43 -0.19 -9.93 21.57
CA LYS A 43 -0.94 -8.95 22.38
C LYS A 43 -2.41 -8.86 21.99
N ASN A 44 -2.73 -9.15 20.73
CA ASN A 44 -4.07 -9.10 20.18
C ASN A 44 -4.29 -10.29 19.23
N PRO A 45 -4.69 -11.46 19.76
CA PRO A 45 -4.89 -12.66 18.96
C PRO A 45 -6.04 -12.54 17.95
N ALA A 46 -6.98 -11.62 18.17
CA ALA A 46 -8.14 -11.39 17.32
C ALA A 46 -7.83 -10.51 16.08
N MET A 47 -6.61 -9.94 16.00
CA MET A 47 -6.20 -9.10 14.88
C MET A 47 -6.15 -9.89 13.56
N ILE A 48 -6.76 -9.33 12.52
CA ILE A 48 -6.80 -9.92 11.18
C ILE A 48 -5.59 -9.45 10.37
N MET A 49 -4.82 -10.39 9.83
CA MET A 49 -3.77 -10.07 8.87
C MET A 49 -4.28 -10.36 7.46
N THR A 50 -4.08 -9.41 6.56
CA THR A 50 -4.34 -9.56 5.13
C THR A 50 -3.10 -9.20 4.31
N HIS A 51 -3.00 -9.76 3.11
CA HIS A 51 -1.97 -9.38 2.15
C HIS A 51 -2.30 -8.02 1.52
N CYS A 52 -1.30 -7.20 1.26
CA CYS A 52 -1.46 -5.95 0.54
C CYS A 52 -1.95 -6.22 -0.90
N ILE A 53 -3.17 -5.79 -1.22
CA ILE A 53 -3.77 -6.03 -2.53
C ILE A 53 -2.96 -5.41 -3.67
N ILE A 54 -2.36 -4.24 -3.42
CA ILE A 54 -1.52 -3.54 -4.39
C ILE A 54 -0.25 -4.36 -4.69
N HIS A 55 0.39 -4.91 -3.66
CA HIS A 55 1.55 -5.80 -3.82
C HIS A 55 1.18 -7.06 -4.62
N ARG A 56 0.03 -7.69 -4.30
CA ARG A 56 -0.47 -8.86 -5.03
C ARG A 56 -0.76 -8.55 -6.50
N GLN A 57 -1.37 -7.40 -6.79
CA GLN A 57 -1.66 -6.97 -8.16
C GLN A 57 -0.37 -6.73 -8.95
N ALA A 58 0.63 -6.08 -8.34
CA ALA A 58 1.93 -5.88 -8.98
C ALA A 58 2.66 -7.20 -9.25
N LEU A 59 2.57 -8.18 -8.36
CA LEU A 59 3.12 -9.51 -8.60
C LEU A 59 2.37 -10.24 -9.74
N ALA A 60 1.03 -10.16 -9.75
CA ALA A 60 0.22 -10.74 -10.81
C ALA A 60 0.52 -10.12 -12.19
N ALA A 61 0.77 -8.81 -12.25
CA ALA A 61 1.14 -8.11 -13.47
C ALA A 61 2.42 -8.67 -14.13
N LYS A 62 3.37 -9.19 -13.34
CA LYS A 62 4.59 -9.83 -13.84
C LYS A 62 4.33 -11.18 -14.52
N THR A 63 3.16 -11.77 -14.30
CA THR A 63 2.77 -13.08 -14.84
C THR A 63 1.83 -12.99 -16.04
N LEU A 64 1.56 -11.77 -16.54
CA LEU A 64 0.70 -11.56 -17.69
C LEU A 64 1.35 -12.09 -18.99
N PRO A 65 0.56 -12.64 -19.93
CA PRO A 65 0.99 -12.90 -21.30
C PRO A 65 1.54 -11.65 -21.99
N ASP A 66 2.43 -11.82 -22.96
CA ASP A 66 3.14 -10.73 -23.66
C ASP A 66 2.19 -9.65 -24.20
N ASP A 67 1.10 -10.02 -24.89
CA ASP A 67 0.12 -9.08 -25.44
C ASP A 67 -0.51 -8.16 -24.37
N LEU A 68 -0.77 -8.72 -23.18
CA LEU A 68 -1.33 -7.98 -22.05
C LEU A 68 -0.26 -7.17 -21.31
N GLN A 69 0.99 -7.66 -21.28
CA GLN A 69 2.11 -6.95 -20.70
C GLN A 69 2.46 -5.70 -21.52
N ASP A 70 2.41 -5.77 -22.85
CA ASP A 70 2.61 -4.62 -23.72
C ASP A 70 1.55 -3.54 -23.53
N SER A 71 0.28 -3.96 -23.42
CA SER A 71 -0.84 -3.08 -23.13
C SER A 71 -0.67 -2.39 -21.76
N LEU A 72 -0.25 -3.14 -20.74
CA LEU A 72 0.05 -2.61 -19.41
C LEU A 72 1.22 -1.62 -19.45
N ASN A 73 2.30 -1.94 -20.15
CA ASN A 73 3.48 -1.08 -20.30
C ASN A 73 3.13 0.25 -20.99
N LEU A 74 2.23 0.22 -21.97
CA LEU A 74 1.71 1.43 -22.60
C LEU A 74 0.92 2.27 -21.59
N ALA A 75 0.02 1.66 -20.81
CA ALA A 75 -0.74 2.35 -19.79
C ALA A 75 0.19 2.99 -18.74
N ILE A 76 1.21 2.28 -18.27
CA ILE A 76 2.22 2.80 -17.33
C ILE A 76 2.95 4.02 -17.93
N LYS A 77 3.34 3.98 -19.21
CA LYS A 77 3.98 5.12 -19.89
C LYS A 77 3.07 6.35 -19.92
N VAL A 78 1.78 6.17 -20.24
CA VAL A 78 0.80 7.26 -20.27
C VAL A 78 0.62 7.86 -18.87
N VAL A 79 0.43 7.01 -17.86
CA VAL A 79 0.30 7.46 -16.46
C VAL A 79 1.54 8.24 -16.02
N ASN A 80 2.74 7.73 -16.29
CA ASN A 80 3.98 8.40 -15.95
C ASN A 80 4.13 9.75 -16.67
N PHE A 81 3.77 9.84 -17.94
CA PHE A 81 3.77 11.10 -18.69
C PHE A 81 2.84 12.15 -18.08
N VAL A 82 1.62 11.74 -17.69
CA VAL A 82 0.67 12.64 -17.02
C VAL A 82 1.24 13.11 -15.68
N LYS A 83 1.75 12.18 -14.86
CA LYS A 83 2.21 12.47 -13.50
C LYS A 83 3.52 13.25 -13.43
N ASN A 84 4.36 13.19 -14.46
CA ASN A 84 5.65 13.89 -14.50
C ASN A 84 5.51 15.43 -14.64
N SER A 85 4.29 15.95 -14.84
CA SER A 85 4.04 17.37 -14.98
C SER A 85 2.75 17.80 -14.28
N THR A 86 2.83 18.83 -13.45
CA THR A 86 1.67 19.45 -12.81
C THR A 86 0.67 19.99 -13.85
N LEU A 87 1.15 20.47 -15.01
CA LEU A 87 0.28 20.91 -16.08
C LEU A 87 -0.48 19.74 -16.71
N ASN A 88 0.22 18.63 -17.01
CA ASN A 88 -0.41 17.45 -17.59
C ASN A 88 -1.47 16.85 -16.66
N MET A 89 -1.21 16.84 -15.35
CA MET A 89 -2.20 16.41 -14.35
C MET A 89 -3.46 17.29 -14.37
N ARG A 90 -3.33 18.62 -14.50
CA ARG A 90 -4.48 19.54 -14.60
C ARG A 90 -5.25 19.33 -15.90
N LEU A 91 -4.55 19.16 -17.02
CA LEU A 91 -5.16 18.89 -18.32
C LEU A 91 -5.89 17.55 -18.33
N PHE A 92 -5.29 16.51 -17.75
CA PHE A 92 -5.92 15.21 -17.57
C PHE A 92 -7.19 15.31 -16.73
N ALA A 93 -7.14 16.03 -15.60
CA ALA A 93 -8.32 16.20 -14.76
C ALA A 93 -9.46 16.97 -15.46
N ALA A 94 -9.13 18.00 -16.24
CA ALA A 94 -10.09 18.71 -17.08
C ALA A 94 -10.71 17.76 -18.13
N LEU A 95 -9.87 16.98 -18.82
CA LEU A 95 -10.33 15.98 -19.79
C LEU A 95 -11.27 14.94 -19.17
N CYS A 96 -10.94 14.41 -17.98
CA CYS A 96 -11.80 13.49 -17.24
C CYS A 96 -13.15 14.11 -16.90
N THR A 97 -13.15 15.39 -16.50
CA THR A 97 -14.37 16.13 -16.18
C THR A 97 -15.25 16.30 -17.42
N ASP A 98 -14.67 16.68 -18.56
CA ASP A 98 -15.38 16.87 -19.82
C ASP A 98 -15.99 15.56 -20.36
N LEU A 99 -15.33 14.43 -20.10
CA LEU A 99 -15.80 13.10 -20.46
C LEU A 99 -16.80 12.51 -19.45
N GLY A 100 -17.08 13.21 -18.35
CA GLY A 100 -17.99 12.74 -17.30
C GLY A 100 -17.45 11.55 -16.50
N ALA A 101 -16.12 11.44 -16.36
CA ALA A 101 -15.50 10.41 -15.54
C ALA A 101 -15.64 10.73 -14.03
N ASP A 102 -15.96 9.72 -13.23
CA ASP A 102 -16.11 9.84 -11.77
C ASP A 102 -14.78 10.13 -11.06
N ASP A 103 -13.68 9.58 -11.59
CA ASP A 103 -12.33 9.72 -11.05
C ASP A 103 -11.43 10.52 -12.00
N ASN A 104 -10.65 11.45 -11.43
CA ASN A 104 -9.72 12.30 -12.17
C ASN A 104 -8.28 12.29 -11.61
N ILE A 105 -7.99 11.36 -10.70
CA ILE A 105 -6.69 11.22 -10.03
C ILE A 105 -6.05 9.89 -10.41
N LEU A 106 -4.77 9.93 -10.80
CA LEU A 106 -3.97 8.75 -11.11
C LEU A 106 -3.07 8.36 -9.92
N LEU A 107 -3.07 7.07 -9.57
CA LEU A 107 -2.17 6.50 -8.56
C LEU A 107 -0.75 6.33 -9.11
N PHE A 108 0.25 6.33 -8.23
CA PHE A 108 1.63 6.02 -8.64
C PHE A 108 1.76 4.52 -8.87
N HIS A 109 2.40 4.14 -9.97
CA HIS A 109 2.93 2.79 -10.11
C HIS A 109 4.28 2.75 -9.38
N THR A 110 4.42 1.85 -8.41
CA THR A 110 5.71 1.49 -7.81
C THR A 110 6.07 0.10 -8.29
N GLU A 111 7.26 -0.05 -8.88
CA GLU A 111 7.80 -1.37 -9.17
C GLU A 111 7.93 -2.16 -7.85
N VAL A 112 7.58 -3.44 -7.90
CA VAL A 112 7.71 -4.40 -6.80
C VAL A 112 8.91 -5.29 -7.02
#